data_AF-A0A523ZPK0-F1
#
_entry.id   AF-A0A523ZPK0-F1
#
_cell.length_a   1.000
_cell.length_b   1.000
_cell.length_c   1.000
_cell.angle_alpha   90.00
_cell.angle_beta   90.00
_cell.angle_gamma   90.00
#
_symmetry.space_group_name_H-M   'P 1'
#
loop_
_entity.id
_entity.type
_entity.pdbx_description
1 polymer ?
#
loop_
_entity_poly.entity_id
_entity_poly.type
_entity_poly.pdbx_seq_one_letter_code
_entity_poly.pdbx_strand_id
1 'polypeptide(L)'
;MKANKIEFNKLEKEIAETGKSHLDYLAPNIGKAYVVAITRDGCSACEKQKPKLNELAQTIEEKHGDKVVFTRIHVRQPSGSQEESLRSKDVLGHYFYPTNLILLRTADRGAIEFYKNASPEMDELKKNIEVAVKIATMIEKEMT
;
A
#
# COMPACT_ATOMS: atom_id res chain seq x y z
N MET A 1 11.53 0.45 -11.54
CA MET A 1 10.11 0.24 -11.90
C MET A 1 9.24 1.35 -11.30
N LYS A 2 8.07 1.68 -11.87
CA LYS A 2 7.15 2.67 -11.26
C LYS A 2 6.05 1.90 -10.52
N ALA A 3 5.92 2.11 -9.20
CA ALA A 3 4.78 1.61 -8.43
C ALA A 3 3.45 1.96 -9.13
N ASN A 4 2.50 1.02 -9.14
CA ASN A 4 1.21 1.23 -9.80
C ASN A 4 0.50 2.44 -9.15
N LYS A 5 0.22 3.49 -9.92
CA LYS A 5 -0.46 4.69 -9.39
C LYS A 5 -1.96 4.53 -9.53
N ILE A 6 -2.67 4.61 -8.41
CA ILE A 6 -4.13 4.62 -8.37
C ILE A 6 -4.58 5.98 -7.81
N GLU A 7 -5.55 6.61 -8.45
CA GLU A 7 -6.19 7.82 -7.90
C GLU A 7 -7.23 7.42 -6.86
N PHE A 8 -7.26 8.09 -5.70
CA PHE A 8 -8.13 7.70 -4.59
C PHE A 8 -9.61 7.65 -4.97
N ASN A 9 -10.14 8.63 -5.72
CA ASN A 9 -11.55 8.59 -6.15
C ASN A 9 -11.89 7.36 -7.01
N LYS A 10 -10.93 6.82 -7.78
CA LYS A 10 -11.16 5.59 -8.54
C LYS A 10 -11.23 4.39 -7.61
N LEU A 11 -10.27 4.29 -6.69
CA LEU A 11 -10.25 3.25 -5.66
C LEU A 11 -11.54 3.24 -4.83
N GLU A 12 -11.96 4.40 -4.34
CA GLU A 12 -13.16 4.55 -3.52
C GLU A 12 -14.42 4.11 -4.27
N LYS A 13 -14.54 4.49 -5.55
CA LYS A 13 -15.65 4.05 -6.40
C LYS A 13 -15.66 2.52 -6.59
N GLU A 14 -14.51 1.92 -6.86
CA GLU A 14 -14.41 0.47 -7.06
C GLU A 14 -14.70 -0.32 -5.77
N ILE A 15 -14.29 0.20 -4.61
CA ILE A 15 -14.66 -0.35 -3.30
C ILE A 15 -16.18 -0.30 -3.11
N ALA A 16 -16.80 0.84 -3.40
CA ALA A 16 -18.25 1.00 -3.27
C ALA A 16 -19.04 0.08 -4.22
N GLU A 17 -18.57 -0.09 -5.46
CA GLU A 17 -19.22 -0.96 -6.46
C GLU A 17 -19.07 -2.45 -6.13
N THR A 18 -17.93 -2.87 -5.58
CA THR A 18 -17.67 -4.29 -5.29
C THR A 18 -18.14 -4.73 -3.90
N GLY A 19 -18.36 -3.79 -2.98
CA GLY A 19 -18.67 -4.07 -1.58
C GLY A 19 -17.52 -4.74 -0.80
N LYS A 20 -16.33 -4.86 -1.40
CA LYS A 20 -15.13 -5.42 -0.75
C LYS A 20 -14.56 -4.41 0.23
N SER A 21 -13.88 -4.91 1.27
CA SER A 21 -13.06 -4.02 2.10
C SER A 21 -11.93 -3.39 1.27
N HIS A 22 -11.47 -2.19 1.64
CA HIS A 22 -10.33 -1.56 0.97
C HIS A 22 -9.07 -2.44 1.03
N LEU A 23 -8.90 -3.20 2.11
CA LEU A 23 -7.80 -4.16 2.26
C LEU A 23 -7.91 -5.30 1.24
N ASP A 24 -9.10 -5.90 1.09
CA ASP A 24 -9.31 -7.02 0.16
C ASP A 24 -9.16 -6.60 -1.31
N TYR A 25 -9.53 -5.36 -1.61
CA TYR A 25 -9.29 -4.78 -2.92
C TYR A 25 -7.78 -4.61 -3.19
N LEU A 26 -7.03 -4.07 -2.21
CA LEU A 26 -5.61 -3.76 -2.37
C LEU A 26 -4.69 -4.99 -2.27
N ALA A 27 -5.14 -6.05 -1.59
CA ALA A 27 -4.42 -7.32 -1.44
C ALA A 27 -5.30 -8.52 -1.84
N PRO A 28 -5.53 -8.73 -3.15
CA PRO A 28 -6.50 -9.72 -3.63
C PRO A 28 -6.03 -11.17 -3.57
N ASN A 29 -4.72 -11.44 -3.57
CA ASN A 29 -4.18 -12.79 -3.71
C ASN A 29 -3.34 -13.21 -2.50
N ILE A 30 -3.38 -14.50 -2.18
CA ILE A 30 -2.52 -15.13 -1.18
C ILE A 30 -1.12 -15.34 -1.78
N GLY A 31 -0.10 -15.44 -0.93
CA GLY A 31 1.29 -15.67 -1.37
C GLY A 31 2.04 -14.42 -1.80
N LYS A 32 1.46 -13.23 -1.62
CA LYS A 32 2.08 -11.95 -1.98
C LYS A 32 2.03 -10.95 -0.83
N ALA A 33 3.06 -10.11 -0.75
CA ALA A 33 3.08 -8.92 0.10
C ALA A 33 2.72 -7.68 -0.73
N TYR A 34 1.75 -6.90 -0.27
CA TYR A 34 1.27 -5.71 -0.96
C TYR A 34 1.72 -4.46 -0.21
N VAL A 35 2.60 -3.68 -0.83
CA VAL A 35 3.12 -2.43 -0.26
C VAL A 35 2.33 -1.27 -0.84
N VAL A 36 1.64 -0.52 0.03
CA VAL A 36 0.76 0.57 -0.38
C VAL A 36 1.28 1.89 0.19
N ALA A 37 1.64 2.83 -0.68
CA ALA A 37 2.01 4.19 -0.28
C ALA A 37 0.85 5.15 -0.57
N ILE A 38 0.33 5.80 0.47
CA ILE A 38 -0.72 6.81 0.38
C ILE A 38 -0.04 8.18 0.34
N THR A 39 -0.20 8.91 -0.76
CA THR A 39 0.38 10.23 -0.98
C THR A 39 -0.68 11.26 -1.33
N ARG A 40 -0.33 12.55 -1.27
CA ARG A 40 -1.26 13.65 -1.58
C ARG A 40 -0.60 14.76 -2.39
N ASP A 41 -1.39 15.51 -3.14
CA ASP A 41 -0.96 16.82 -3.68
C ASP A 41 -0.40 17.75 -2.59
N GLY A 42 0.58 18.56 -2.99
CA GLY A 42 1.24 19.56 -2.14
C GLY A 42 2.03 18.99 -0.95
N CYS A 43 2.23 17.68 -0.90
CA CYS A 43 2.93 17.00 0.19
C CYS A 43 4.45 16.94 -0.08
N SER A 44 5.21 17.85 0.52
CA SER A 44 6.67 17.88 0.36
C SER A 44 7.36 16.59 0.83
N ALA A 45 6.87 15.98 1.92
CA ALA A 45 7.36 14.69 2.40
C ALA A 45 7.11 13.56 1.39
N CYS A 46 5.98 13.59 0.69
CA CYS A 46 5.63 12.61 -0.33
C CYS A 46 6.56 12.71 -1.54
N GLU A 47 6.87 13.93 -1.98
CA GLU A 47 7.83 14.15 -3.07
C GLU A 47 9.24 13.70 -2.70
N LYS A 48 9.66 13.91 -1.44
CA LYS A 48 10.94 13.41 -0.92
C LYS A 48 10.98 11.88 -0.82
N GLN A 49 9.87 11.24 -0.43
CA GLN A 49 9.82 9.78 -0.28
C GLN A 49 9.74 9.05 -1.61
N LYS A 50 9.03 9.60 -2.60
CA LYS A 50 8.76 8.97 -3.90
C LYS A 50 10.00 8.38 -4.61
N PRO A 51 11.13 9.08 -4.78
CA PRO A 51 12.31 8.48 -5.40
C PRO A 51 12.88 7.32 -4.57
N LYS A 52 12.94 7.48 -3.25
CA LYS A 52 13.43 6.43 -2.33
C LYS A 52 12.56 5.18 -2.36
N LEU A 53 11.24 5.35 -2.41
CA LEU A 53 10.30 4.24 -2.51
C LEU A 53 10.41 3.51 -3.86
N ASN A 54 10.65 4.24 -4.96
CA ASN A 54 10.85 3.61 -6.28
C ASN A 54 12.14 2.78 -6.33
N GLU A 55 13.22 3.29 -5.72
CA GLU A 55 14.49 2.56 -5.59
C GLU A 55 14.31 1.29 -4.74
N LEU A 56 13.66 1.42 -3.58
CA LEU A 56 13.32 0.28 -2.73
C LEU A 56 12.46 -0.75 -3.46
N ALA A 57 11.42 -0.30 -4.18
CA ALA A 57 10.56 -1.17 -4.95
C ALA A 57 11.36 -1.98 -5.97
N GLN A 58 12.24 -1.32 -6.73
CA GLN A 58 13.11 -1.99 -7.68
C GLN A 58 14.00 -3.04 -6.99
N THR A 59 14.68 -2.70 -5.91
CA THR A 59 15.56 -3.66 -5.19
C THR A 59 14.80 -4.86 -4.66
N ILE A 60 13.60 -4.67 -4.11
CA ILE A 60 12.79 -5.77 -3.55
C ILE A 60 12.20 -6.62 -4.68
N GLU A 61 11.71 -6.02 -5.77
CA GLU A 61 11.19 -6.75 -6.93
C GLU A 61 12.28 -7.57 -7.63
N GLU A 62 13.51 -7.04 -7.76
CA GLU A 62 14.65 -7.81 -8.29
C GLU A 62 14.95 -9.06 -7.44
N LYS A 63 14.75 -8.99 -6.12
CA LYS A 63 15.01 -10.08 -5.19
C LYS A 63 13.86 -11.08 -5.05
N HIS A 64 12.61 -10.60 -5.08
CA HIS A 64 11.43 -11.37 -4.73
C HIS A 64 10.45 -11.58 -5.90
N GLY A 65 10.72 -10.97 -7.05
CA GLY A 65 9.88 -11.08 -8.25
C GLY A 65 8.43 -10.65 -7.97
N ASP A 66 7.50 -11.49 -8.40
CA ASP A 66 6.07 -11.23 -8.32
C ASP A 66 5.46 -11.49 -6.92
N LYS A 67 6.27 -11.89 -5.93
CA LYS A 67 5.85 -12.08 -4.53
C LYS A 67 5.64 -10.77 -3.78
N VAL A 68 6.00 -9.63 -4.39
CA VAL A 68 5.73 -8.30 -3.85
C VAL A 68 5.02 -7.44 -4.89
N VAL A 69 4.09 -6.59 -4.44
CA VAL A 69 3.37 -5.66 -5.31
C VAL A 69 3.40 -4.27 -4.69
N PHE A 70 3.93 -3.27 -5.41
CA PHE A 70 3.95 -1.88 -4.97
C PHE A 70 2.83 -1.07 -5.62
N THR A 71 1.98 -0.47 -4.79
CA THR A 71 0.90 0.43 -5.19
C THR A 71 1.07 1.78 -4.52
N ARG A 72 0.87 2.86 -5.28
CA ARG A 72 0.78 4.22 -4.76
C ARG A 72 -0.62 4.75 -4.96
N ILE A 73 -1.35 4.94 -3.86
CA ILE A 73 -2.63 5.64 -3.85
C ILE A 73 -2.31 7.13 -3.78
N HIS A 74 -2.80 7.88 -4.76
CA HIS A 74 -2.63 9.32 -4.82
C HIS A 74 -3.96 10.01 -4.53
N VAL A 75 -3.93 10.87 -3.53
CA VAL A 75 -5.07 11.67 -3.07
C VAL A 75 -4.89 13.08 -3.62
N ARG A 76 -5.87 13.57 -4.36
CA ARG A 76 -5.83 14.94 -4.86
C ARG A 76 -6.15 15.92 -3.73
N GLN A 77 -5.54 17.10 -3.81
CA GLN A 77 -5.90 18.20 -2.93
C GLN A 77 -5.83 19.53 -3.69
N PRO A 78 -6.88 19.84 -4.47
CA PRO A 78 -7.00 21.14 -5.11
C PRO A 78 -6.91 22.28 -4.09
N SER A 79 -6.38 23.43 -4.51
CA SER A 79 -6.28 24.63 -3.67
C SER A 79 -7.63 24.96 -3.02
N GLY A 80 -7.64 25.07 -1.69
CA GLY A 80 -8.83 25.42 -0.91
C GLY A 80 -9.80 24.26 -0.63
N SER A 81 -9.54 23.03 -1.09
CA SER A 81 -10.37 21.86 -0.76
C SER A 81 -9.55 20.79 -0.03
N GLN A 82 -10.10 20.25 1.06
CA GLN A 82 -9.54 19.10 1.78
C GLN A 82 -10.44 17.86 1.70
N GLU A 83 -11.53 17.93 0.92
CA GLU A 83 -12.60 16.93 0.92
C GLU A 83 -12.09 15.53 0.59
N GLU A 84 -11.34 15.38 -0.52
CA GLU A 84 -10.76 14.10 -0.91
C GLU A 84 -9.74 13.59 0.11
N SER A 85 -8.99 14.50 0.74
CA SER A 85 -8.06 14.14 1.81
C SER A 85 -8.78 13.59 3.02
N LEU A 86 -9.86 14.23 3.47
CA LEU A 86 -10.65 13.74 4.61
C LEU A 86 -11.29 12.39 4.30
N ARG A 87 -11.94 12.24 3.14
CA ARG A 87 -12.52 10.95 2.72
C ARG A 87 -11.46 9.84 2.64
N SER A 88 -10.25 10.14 2.15
CA SER A 88 -9.18 9.14 2.10
C SER A 88 -8.73 8.67 3.48
N LYS A 89 -8.75 9.55 4.48
CA LYS A 89 -8.42 9.20 5.86
C LYS A 89 -9.46 8.28 6.47
N ASP A 90 -10.74 8.55 6.19
CA ASP A 90 -11.86 7.74 6.67
C ASP A 90 -11.86 6.36 6.01
N VAL A 91 -11.69 6.31 4.68
CA VAL A 91 -11.75 5.05 3.91
C VAL A 91 -10.52 4.17 4.14
N LEU A 92 -9.32 4.75 4.18
CA LEU A 92 -8.04 4.01 4.26
C LEU A 92 -7.46 3.96 5.68
N GLY A 93 -8.13 4.54 6.67
CA GLY A 93 -7.73 4.46 8.08
C GLY A 93 -6.32 5.02 8.36
N HIS A 94 -6.00 6.19 7.79
CA HIS A 94 -4.72 6.88 7.98
C HIS A 94 -4.94 8.36 8.33
N TYR A 95 -3.92 9.05 8.85
CA TYR A 95 -4.03 10.47 9.19
C TYR A 95 -2.98 11.36 8.53
N PHE A 96 -1.76 10.85 8.40
CA PHE A 96 -0.61 11.59 7.86
C PHE A 96 -0.30 11.18 6.41
N TYR A 97 0.48 12.02 5.72
CA TYR A 97 1.06 11.71 4.41
C TYR A 97 2.58 11.96 4.43
N PRO A 98 3.39 11.12 3.77
CA PRO A 98 2.98 9.83 3.22
C PRO A 98 2.72 8.80 4.35
N THR A 99 1.78 7.89 4.12
CA THR A 99 1.58 6.70 4.96
C THR A 99 1.87 5.47 4.12
N ASN A 100 2.66 4.53 4.66
CA ASN A 100 2.97 3.27 4.00
C ASN A 100 2.30 2.12 4.76
N LEU A 101 1.65 1.23 4.03
CA LEU A 101 1.03 0.01 4.52
C LEU A 101 1.73 -1.19 3.91
N ILE A 102 1.78 -2.29 4.65
CA ILE A 102 2.05 -3.62 4.10
C ILE A 102 0.86 -4.49 4.41
N LEU A 103 0.27 -5.07 3.38
CA LEU A 103 -0.91 -5.92 3.46
C LEU A 103 -0.57 -7.35 3.05
N LEU A 104 -1.24 -8.30 3.69
CA LEU A 104 -1.15 -9.73 3.42
C LEU A 104 -2.56 -10.29 3.28
N ARG A 105 -2.77 -11.25 2.38
CA ARG A 105 -4.04 -11.99 2.33
C ARG A 105 -3.90 -13.33 3.07
N THR A 106 -4.83 -13.56 3.98
CA THR A 106 -5.00 -14.80 4.74
C THR A 106 -6.09 -15.66 4.11
N ALA A 107 -6.07 -16.96 4.42
CA ALA A 107 -7.05 -17.91 3.91
C ALA A 107 -8.45 -17.70 4.52
N ASP A 108 -8.50 -17.40 5.82
CA ASP A 108 -9.71 -17.44 6.65
C ASP A 108 -10.29 -16.04 6.93
N ARG A 109 -9.47 -14.98 6.92
CA ARG A 109 -9.89 -13.62 7.30
C ARG A 109 -9.80 -12.59 6.19
N GLY A 110 -9.41 -13.00 4.98
CA GLY A 110 -9.17 -12.07 3.88
C GLY A 110 -7.89 -11.26 4.08
N ALA A 111 -7.86 -10.05 3.52
CA ALA A 111 -6.69 -9.17 3.63
C ALA A 111 -6.57 -8.52 5.01
N ILE A 112 -5.34 -8.49 5.54
CA ILE A 112 -4.99 -7.87 6.82
C ILE A 112 -3.88 -6.83 6.65
N GLU A 113 -3.89 -5.84 7.53
CA GLU A 113 -2.79 -4.90 7.70
C GLU A 113 -1.68 -5.56 8.55
N PHE A 114 -0.53 -5.82 7.94
CA PHE A 114 0.64 -6.36 8.63
C PHE A 114 1.48 -5.26 9.27
N TYR A 115 1.56 -4.11 8.59
CA TYR A 115 2.38 -2.97 9.02
C TYR A 115 1.76 -1.67 8.51
N LYS A 116 1.83 -0.62 9.33
CA LYS A 116 1.44 0.75 8.97
C LYS A 116 2.44 1.71 9.60
N ASN A 117 2.96 2.64 8.80
CA ASN A 117 3.78 3.73 9.33
C ASN A 117 3.68 5.01 8.50
N ALA A 118 3.66 6.15 9.19
CA ALA A 118 3.72 7.46 8.58
C ALA A 118 5.19 7.88 8.45
N SER A 119 5.65 8.15 7.23
CA SER A 119 7.04 8.54 6.93
C SER A 119 8.13 7.61 7.54
N PRO A 120 8.08 6.28 7.32
CA PRO A 120 9.11 5.38 7.84
C PRO A 120 10.48 5.66 7.21
N GLU A 121 11.53 5.31 7.94
CA GLU A 121 12.86 5.12 7.38
C GLU A 121 12.83 3.96 6.37
N MET A 122 13.52 4.11 5.23
CA MET A 122 13.42 3.14 4.13
C MET A 122 13.98 1.77 4.50
N ASP A 123 15.00 1.72 5.36
CA ASP A 123 15.58 0.47 5.84
C ASP A 123 14.61 -0.30 6.74
N GLU A 124 13.82 0.41 7.56
CA GLU A 124 12.77 -0.19 8.37
C GLU A 124 11.65 -0.73 7.48
N LEU A 125 11.21 0.05 6.50
CA LEU A 125 10.20 -0.38 5.54
C LEU A 125 10.69 -1.62 4.77
N LYS A 126 11.94 -1.61 4.30
CA LYS A 126 12.58 -2.76 3.63
C LYS A 126 12.53 -4.02 4.48
N LYS A 127 12.97 -3.93 5.74
CA LYS A 127 12.96 -5.07 6.67
C LYS A 127 11.56 -5.64 6.85
N ASN A 128 10.56 -4.79 7.03
CA ASN A 128 9.18 -5.23 7.21
C ASN A 128 8.60 -5.86 5.94
N ILE A 129 8.95 -5.35 4.75
CA ILE A 129 8.57 -5.97 3.47
C ILE A 129 9.18 -7.38 3.37
N GLU A 130 10.45 -7.54 3.68
CA GLU A 130 11.11 -8.85 3.62
C GLU A 130 10.50 -9.86 4.59
N VAL A 131 10.10 -9.43 5.80
CA VAL A 131 9.37 -10.27 6.74
C VAL A 131 7.98 -10.62 6.20
N ALA A 132 7.25 -9.64 5.66
CA ALA A 132 5.93 -9.84 5.10
C ALA A 132 5.94 -10.84 3.92
N VAL A 133 6.93 -10.77 3.02
CA VAL A 133 7.09 -11.73 1.92
C VAL A 133 7.31 -13.15 2.44
N LYS A 134 8.13 -13.31 3.49
CA LYS A 134 8.34 -14.63 4.12
C LYS A 134 7.03 -15.20 4.67
N ILE A 135 6.26 -14.38 5.39
CA ILE A 135 4.97 -14.79 5.97
C ILE A 135 3.96 -15.11 4.87
N ALA A 136 3.81 -14.26 3.86
CA ALA A 136 2.96 -14.52 2.70
C ALA A 136 3.26 -15.89 2.06
N THR A 137 4.55 -16.19 1.88
CA THR A 137 5.00 -17.46 1.30
C THR A 137 4.70 -18.66 2.20
N MET A 138 4.79 -18.49 3.53
CA MET A 138 4.40 -19.55 4.48
C MET A 138 2.90 -19.83 4.41
N ILE A 139 2.06 -18.79 4.41
CA ILE A 139 0.59 -18.92 4.28
C ILE A 139 0.23 -19.66 2.98
N GLU A 140 0.84 -19.30 1.86
CA GLU A 140 0.60 -19.97 0.58
C GLU A 140 0.94 -21.46 0.62
N LYS A 141 2.06 -21.84 1.26
CA LYS A 141 2.48 -23.24 1.41
C LYS A 141 1.56 -24.05 2.31
N GLU A 142 1.01 -23.47 3.37
CA GLU A 142 0.06 -24.15 4.25
C GLU A 142 -1.28 -24.44 3.56
N MET A 143 -1.55 -23.78 2.43
CA MET A 143 -2.74 -23.98 1.62
C MET A 143 -2.54 -24.92 0.41
N THR A 144 -1.31 -25.38 0.16
CA THR A 144 -0.97 -26.32 -0.93
C THR A 144 -0.73 -27.72 -0.40
#